data_AF-A0A932V9T4-F1
#
_entry.id   AF-A0A932V9T4-F1
#
_cell.length_a   1.000
_cell.length_b   1.000
_cell.length_c   1.000
_cell.angle_alpha   90.00
_cell.angle_beta   90.00
_cell.angle_gamma   90.00
#
_symmetry.space_group_name_H-M   'P 1'
#
loop_
_entity.id
_entity.type
_entity.pdbx_description
1 polymer ?
#
loop_
_entity_poly.entity_id
_entity_poly.type
_entity_poly.pdbx_seq_one_letter_code
_entity_poly.pdbx_strand_id
1 'polypeptide(L)'
;MLQAILKYNRPAVLGMIVLIPALLFEAIGISQFIARGNAAYQAFESFDALIGGARSLIGIIFQIVVVFGPLVALMLTIIPAVNVNIRREQKSLISTITIRGNLLNLAIIALSVLALAVMGTYIVAENWQCIVGLKVSC
;
A
#
# COMPACT_ATOMS: atom_id res chain seq x y z
N MET A 1 4.21 24.31 19.67
CA MET A 1 4.91 23.01 19.64
C MET A 1 4.16 21.97 18.80
N LEU A 2 2.85 21.74 19.04
CA LEU A 2 2.02 20.80 18.27
C LEU A 2 1.95 21.10 16.75
N GLN A 3 1.85 22.37 16.37
CA GLN A 3 1.80 22.77 14.94
C GLN A 3 3.12 22.53 14.17
N ALA A 4 4.26 22.56 14.85
CA ALA A 4 5.57 22.28 14.24
C ALA A 4 5.77 20.78 14.02
N ILE A 5 5.33 19.96 14.98
CA ILE A 5 5.29 18.49 14.86
C ILE A 5 4.36 18.08 13.71
N LEU A 6 3.17 18.68 13.63
CA LEU A 6 2.23 18.43 12.54
C LEU A 6 2.81 18.80 11.17
N LYS A 7 3.48 19.95 11.03
CA LYS A 7 4.01 20.40 9.73
C LYS A 7 5.14 19.49 9.20
N TYR A 8 5.98 18.97 10.08
CA TYR A 8 7.05 18.01 9.72
C TYR A 8 6.49 16.60 9.43
N ASN A 9 5.42 16.19 10.13
CA ASN A 9 4.83 14.86 10.00
C ASN A 9 3.60 14.80 9.07
N ARG A 10 3.21 15.89 8.40
CA ARG A 10 2.11 15.93 7.42
C ARG A 10 2.14 14.76 6.41
N PRO A 11 3.25 14.48 5.72
CA PRO A 11 3.31 13.35 4.79
C PRO A 11 3.11 12.00 5.49
N ALA A 12 3.63 11.84 6.72
CA ALA A 12 3.44 10.63 7.52
C ALA A 12 1.97 10.44 7.92
N VAL A 13 1.30 11.52 8.35
CA VAL A 13 -0.11 11.50 8.74
C VAL A 13 -1.00 11.18 7.54
N LEU A 14 -0.76 11.84 6.39
CA LEU A 14 -1.49 11.53 5.16
C LEU A 14 -1.23 10.09 4.70
N GLY A 15 0.03 9.64 4.78
CA GLY A 15 0.39 8.26 4.50
C GLY A 15 -0.36 7.26 5.38
N MET A 16 -0.47 7.51 6.69
CA MET A 16 -1.24 6.66 7.60
C MET A 16 -2.74 6.65 7.29
N ILE A 17 -3.34 7.81 7.01
CA ILE A 17 -4.77 7.92 6.69
C ILE A 17 -5.12 7.05 5.48
N VAL A 18 -4.21 6.96 4.50
CA VAL A 18 -4.40 6.14 3.30
C VAL A 18 -4.03 4.68 3.56
N LEU A 19 -2.93 4.43 4.26
CA LEU A 19 -2.39 3.08 4.45
C LEU A 19 -3.21 2.23 5.43
N ILE A 20 -3.68 2.81 6.55
CA ILE A 20 -4.37 2.03 7.60
C ILE A 20 -5.64 1.36 7.06
N PRO A 21 -6.54 2.05 6.33
CA PRO A 21 -7.70 1.40 5.74
C PRO A 21 -7.30 0.27 4.78
N ALA A 22 -6.33 0.50 3.90
CA ALA A 22 -5.86 -0.52 2.95
C ALA A 22 -5.36 -1.78 3.68
N LEU A 23 -4.46 -1.61 4.66
CA LEU A 23 -3.94 -2.72 5.47
C LEU A 23 -5.03 -3.45 6.25
N LEU A 24 -6.01 -2.71 6.79
CA LEU A 24 -7.12 -3.31 7.52
C LEU A 24 -7.96 -4.21 6.62
N PHE A 25 -8.30 -3.74 5.42
CA PHE A 25 -9.09 -4.51 4.47
C PHE A 25 -8.30 -5.68 3.88
N GLU A 26 -7.01 -5.53 3.60
CA GLU A 26 -6.12 -6.64 3.24
C GLU A 26 -6.09 -7.70 4.34
N ALA A 27 -5.90 -7.29 5.60
CA ALA A 27 -5.86 -8.21 6.74
C ALA A 27 -7.19 -8.96 6.91
N ILE A 28 -8.33 -8.26 6.75
CA ILE A 28 -9.66 -8.89 6.77
C ILE A 28 -9.79 -9.87 5.59
N GLY A 29 -9.34 -9.49 4.40
CA GLY A 29 -9.34 -10.36 3.22
C GLY A 29 -8.51 -11.63 3.42
N ILE A 30 -7.34 -11.53 4.05
CA ILE A 30 -6.45 -12.67 4.37
C ILE A 30 -7.08 -13.55 5.46
N SER A 31 -7.79 -12.96 6.42
CA SER A 31 -8.36 -13.67 7.56
C SER A 31 -9.28 -14.83 7.16
N GLN A 32 -9.95 -14.74 6.00
CA GLN A 32 -10.83 -15.80 5.50
C GLN A 32 -10.08 -17.12 5.24
N PHE A 33 -8.80 -17.04 4.88
CA PHE A 33 -7.96 -18.21 4.59
C PHE A 33 -7.41 -18.86 5.86
N ILE A 34 -7.31 -18.08 6.95
CA ILE A 34 -6.87 -18.57 8.26
C ILE A 34 -8.05 -19.17 9.04
N ALA A 35 -9.17 -18.46 9.06
CA ALA A 35 -10.39 -18.86 9.75
C ALA A 35 -11.60 -18.65 8.84
N ARG A 36 -12.01 -19.73 8.17
CA ARG A 36 -13.17 -19.72 7.26
C ARG A 36 -14.42 -19.32 8.02
N GLY A 37 -15.17 -18.36 7.48
CA GLY A 37 -16.41 -17.86 8.07
C GLY A 37 -16.21 -16.99 9.31
N ASN A 38 -15.04 -16.38 9.52
CA ASN A 38 -14.86 -15.45 10.62
C ASN A 38 -15.78 -14.20 10.48
N ALA A 39 -16.22 -13.65 11.61
CA ALA A 39 -17.19 -12.57 11.64
C ALA A 39 -16.68 -11.27 10.99
N ALA A 40 -15.36 -11.01 11.02
CA ALA A 40 -14.79 -9.81 10.41
C ALA A 40 -14.92 -9.86 8.88
N TYR A 41 -14.62 -11.01 8.27
CA TYR A 41 -14.80 -11.22 6.83
C TYR A 41 -16.28 -11.17 6.42
N GLN A 42 -17.18 -11.80 7.19
CA GLN A 42 -18.62 -11.73 6.89
C GLN A 42 -19.19 -10.30 6.97
N ALA A 43 -18.72 -9.51 7.95
CA ALA A 43 -19.08 -8.10 8.05
C ALA A 43 -18.55 -7.29 6.86
N PHE A 44 -17.34 -7.60 6.39
CA PHE A 44 -16.77 -7.00 5.19
C PHE A 44 -17.56 -7.36 3.92
N GLU A 45 -17.91 -8.63 3.70
CA GLU A 45 -18.75 -9.02 2.55
C GLU A 45 -20.12 -8.32 2.57
N SER A 46 -20.73 -8.21 3.75
CA SER A 46 -22.00 -7.50 3.93
C SER A 46 -21.86 -6.00 3.61
N PHE A 47 -20.75 -5.39 4.01
CA PHE A 47 -20.44 -4.00 3.69
C PHE A 47 -20.18 -3.80 2.19
N ASP A 48 -19.38 -4.67 1.56
CA ASP A 48 -19.09 -4.62 0.12
C ASP A 48 -20.38 -4.77 -0.71
N ALA A 49 -21.27 -5.68 -0.30
CA ALA A 49 -22.59 -5.83 -0.90
C ALA A 49 -23.47 -4.57 -0.73
N LEU A 50 -23.42 -3.92 0.44
CA LEU A 50 -24.17 -2.69 0.73
C LEU A 50 -23.72 -1.52 -0.16
N ILE A 51 -22.41 -1.35 -0.35
CA ILE A 51 -21.87 -0.32 -1.23
C ILE A 51 -22.00 -0.69 -2.72
N GLY A 52 -22.50 -1.90 -3.05
CA GLY A 52 -22.76 -2.36 -4.41
C GLY A 52 -21.56 -3.02 -5.11
N GLY A 53 -20.50 -3.34 -4.36
CA GLY A 53 -19.27 -3.98 -4.84
C GLY A 53 -18.70 -3.34 -6.11
N ALA A 54 -18.10 -4.15 -6.98
CA ALA A 54 -17.51 -3.67 -8.24
C ALA A 54 -18.53 -3.12 -9.26
N ARG A 55 -19.84 -3.17 -8.98
CA ARG A 55 -20.89 -2.66 -9.88
C ARG A 55 -21.25 -1.21 -9.61
N SER A 56 -20.89 -0.68 -8.45
CA SER A 56 -21.15 0.72 -8.10
C SER A 56 -19.88 1.57 -8.21
N LEU A 57 -20.06 2.87 -8.46
CA LEU A 57 -18.94 3.82 -8.45
C LEU A 57 -18.23 3.84 -7.09
N ILE A 58 -18.98 3.74 -6.00
CA ILE A 58 -18.44 3.77 -4.63
C ILE A 58 -17.57 2.53 -4.37
N GLY A 59 -18.03 1.34 -4.76
CA GLY A 59 -17.26 0.11 -4.59
C GLY A 59 -16.03 0.06 -5.49
N ILE A 60 -16.08 0.61 -6.70
CA ILE A 60 -14.88 0.76 -7.55
C ILE A 60 -13.87 1.70 -6.90
N ILE A 61 -14.30 2.87 -6.42
CA ILE A 61 -13.40 3.82 -5.72
C ILE A 61 -12.79 3.15 -4.49
N PHE A 62 -13.61 2.42 -3.72
CA PHE A 62 -13.16 1.70 -2.55
C PHE A 62 -12.09 0.66 -2.89
N GLN A 63 -12.31 -0.19 -3.90
CA GLN A 63 -11.32 -1.18 -4.36
C GLN A 63 -10.03 -0.51 -4.85
N ILE A 64 -10.13 0.59 -5.59
CA ILE A 64 -8.96 1.37 -6.03
C ILE A 64 -8.18 1.89 -4.82
N VAL A 65 -8.86 2.40 -3.78
CA VAL A 65 -8.19 2.90 -2.57
C VAL A 65 -7.53 1.75 -1.81
N VAL A 66 -8.15 0.58 -1.71
CA VAL A 66 -7.53 -0.58 -1.05
C VAL A 66 -6.29 -1.05 -1.82
N VAL A 67 -6.38 -1.15 -3.15
CA VAL A 67 -5.28 -1.66 -4.00
C VAL A 67 -4.13 -0.65 -4.14
N PHE A 68 -4.45 0.62 -4.43
CA PHE A 68 -3.44 1.65 -4.70
C PHE A 68 -3.10 2.49 -3.47
N GLY A 69 -3.84 2.37 -2.38
CA GLY A 69 -3.57 3.07 -1.12
C GLY A 69 -2.15 2.87 -0.60
N PRO A 70 -1.63 1.63 -0.53
CA PRO A 70 -0.25 1.37 -0.10
C PRO A 70 0.78 2.07 -0.99
N LEU A 71 0.55 2.11 -2.31
CA LEU A 71 1.41 2.80 -3.27
C LEU A 71 1.39 4.32 -3.06
N VAL A 72 0.22 4.91 -2.88
CA VAL A 72 0.07 6.35 -2.61
C VAL A 72 0.75 6.70 -1.28
N ALA A 73 0.53 5.90 -0.23
CA ALA A 73 1.19 6.10 1.07
C ALA A 73 2.72 5.98 0.97
N LEU A 74 3.23 5.05 0.16
CA LEU A 74 4.65 4.92 -0.13
C LEU A 74 5.20 6.17 -0.81
N MET A 75 4.55 6.66 -1.86
CA MET A 75 4.98 7.87 -2.57
C MET A 75 4.99 9.10 -1.64
N LEU A 76 3.93 9.26 -0.84
CA LEU A 76 3.81 10.38 0.10
C LEU A 76 4.92 10.38 1.16
N THR A 77 5.44 9.22 1.55
CA THR A 77 6.44 9.09 2.61
C THR A 77 7.87 8.96 2.09
N ILE A 78 8.10 8.33 0.94
CA ILE A 78 9.43 8.13 0.36
C ILE A 78 10.02 9.43 -0.20
N ILE A 79 9.20 10.25 -0.88
CA ILE A 79 9.63 11.51 -1.51
C ILE A 79 10.24 12.48 -0.47
N PRO A 80 9.61 12.75 0.69
CA PRO A 80 10.21 13.61 1.71
C PRO A 80 11.29 12.91 2.55
N ALA A 81 11.30 11.58 2.63
CA ALA A 81 12.25 10.83 3.46
C ALA A 81 13.59 10.56 2.76
N VAL A 82 13.60 10.41 1.43
CA VAL A 82 14.78 10.03 0.65
C VAL A 82 15.18 11.18 -0.25
N ASN A 83 16.37 11.73 -0.03
CA ASN A 83 16.97 12.70 -0.93
C ASN A 83 18.18 12.06 -1.62
N VAL A 84 18.13 11.96 -2.95
CA VAL A 84 19.21 11.43 -3.77
C VAL A 84 19.90 12.60 -4.45
N ASN A 85 21.14 12.89 -4.06
CA ASN A 85 21.96 13.93 -4.67
C ASN A 85 23.01 13.28 -5.57
N ILE A 86 22.87 13.48 -6.88
CA ILE A 86 23.80 12.96 -7.86
C ILE A 86 24.70 14.12 -8.30
N ARG A 87 26.00 13.99 -8.06
CA ARG A 87 27.02 14.93 -8.49
C ARG A 87 28.04 14.24 -9.37
N ARG A 88 28.48 14.93 -10.41
CA ARG A 88 29.53 14.44 -11.31
C ARG A 88 30.82 15.17 -10.97
N GLU A 89 31.83 14.45 -10.49
CA GLU A 89 33.14 15.01 -10.13
C GLU A 89 34.24 14.32 -10.92
N GLN A 90 34.98 15.10 -11.71
CA GLN A 90 36.22 14.68 -12.41
C GLN A 90 36.17 13.25 -13.00
N LYS A 91 35.16 12.96 -13.83
CA LYS A 91 34.88 11.64 -14.48
C LYS A 91 34.22 10.56 -13.62
N SER A 92 33.98 10.80 -12.34
CA SER A 92 33.20 9.94 -11.45
C SER A 92 31.76 10.46 -11.26
N LEU A 93 30.83 9.53 -11.00
CA LEU A 93 29.47 9.84 -10.60
C LEU A 93 29.33 9.52 -9.10
N ILE A 94 29.12 10.53 -8.28
CA ILE A 94 28.91 10.39 -6.84
C ILE A 94 27.42 10.52 -6.58
N SER A 95 26.82 9.48 -6.00
CA SER A 95 25.43 9.51 -5.55
C SER A 95 25.39 9.45 -4.03
N THR A 96 24.87 10.50 -3.41
CA THR A 96 24.65 10.56 -1.97
C THR A 96 23.16 10.37 -1.69
N ILE A 97 22.81 9.27 -1.04
CA ILE A 97 21.46 9.00 -0.58
C ILE A 97 21.36 9.45 0.88
N THR A 98 20.55 10.47 1.14
CA THR A 98 20.26 10.94 2.51
C THR A 98 18.87 10.47 2.90
N ILE A 99 18.81 9.62 3.94
CA ILE A 99 17.55 9.18 4.53
C ILE A 99 17.29 10.02 5.78
N ARG A 100 16.24 10.84 5.75
CA ARG A 100 15.80 11.61 6.92
C ARG A 100 14.97 10.68 7.80
N GLY A 101 15.64 10.10 8.80
CA GLY A 101 15.08 9.09 9.70
C GLY A 101 14.01 9.66 10.63
N ASN A 102 12.74 9.54 10.23
CA ASN A 102 11.62 9.53 11.16
C ASN A 102 11.09 8.10 11.22
N LEU A 103 11.07 7.49 12.42
CA LEU A 103 10.61 6.11 12.62
C LEU A 103 9.22 5.88 12.03
N LEU A 104 8.34 6.87 12.10
CA LEU A 104 6.99 6.78 11.54
C LEU A 104 7.00 6.66 10.02
N ASN A 105 7.83 7.46 9.33
CA ASN A 105 7.97 7.37 7.87
C ASN A 105 8.55 6.01 7.47
N LEU A 106 9.55 5.52 8.19
CA LEU A 106 10.15 4.22 7.93
C LEU A 106 9.15 3.08 8.13
N ALA A 107 8.31 3.14 9.17
CA ALA A 107 7.26 2.16 9.41
C ALA A 107 6.21 2.17 8.29
N ILE A 108 5.76 3.35 7.84
CA ILE A 108 4.82 3.47 6.72
C ILE A 108 5.44 2.90 5.44
N ILE A 109 6.70 3.25 5.13
CA ILE A 109 7.41 2.71 3.96
C ILE A 109 7.47 1.18 4.02
N ALA A 110 7.90 0.62 5.17
CA ALA A 110 8.03 -0.82 5.33
C ALA A 110 6.68 -1.56 5.17
N LEU A 111 5.63 -1.03 5.81
CA LEU A 111 4.28 -1.60 5.72
C LEU A 111 3.69 -1.47 4.32
N SER A 112 3.88 -0.33 3.64
CA SER A 112 3.47 -0.14 2.25
C SER A 112 4.16 -1.13 1.32
N VAL A 113 5.48 -1.34 1.48
CA VAL A 113 6.23 -2.31 0.67
C VAL A 113 5.74 -3.73 0.95
N LEU A 114 5.47 -4.07 2.21
CA LEU A 114 4.92 -5.38 2.58
C LEU A 114 3.55 -5.62 1.94
N ALA A 115 2.63 -4.67 2.04
CA ALA A 115 1.30 -4.73 1.43
C ALA A 115 1.39 -4.92 -0.10
N LEU A 116 2.21 -4.11 -0.77
CA LEU A 116 2.44 -4.24 -2.21
C LEU A 116 3.06 -5.59 -2.58
N ALA A 117 3.97 -6.12 -1.76
CA ALA A 117 4.54 -7.45 -1.98
C ALA A 117 3.49 -8.55 -1.82
N VAL A 118 2.62 -8.46 -0.80
CA VAL A 118 1.51 -9.40 -0.61
C VAL A 118 0.56 -9.35 -1.81
N MET A 119 0.13 -8.17 -2.23
CA MET A 119 -0.72 -7.99 -3.42
C MET A 119 -0.05 -8.50 -4.69
N GLY A 120 1.22 -8.17 -4.93
CA GLY A 120 1.96 -8.61 -6.10
C GLY A 120 2.10 -10.13 -6.14
N THR A 121 2.39 -10.75 -4.98
CA THR A 121 2.48 -12.21 -4.87
C THR A 121 1.12 -12.86 -5.13
N TYR A 122 0.04 -12.26 -4.64
CA TYR A 122 -1.32 -12.72 -4.88
C TYR A 122 -1.68 -12.69 -6.37
N ILE A 123 -1.43 -11.55 -7.05
CA ILE A 123 -1.67 -11.41 -8.50
C ILE A 123 -0.88 -12.46 -9.28
N VAL A 124 0.42 -12.64 -8.96
CA VAL A 124 1.26 -13.64 -9.63
C VAL A 124 0.76 -15.05 -9.35
N ALA A 125 0.37 -15.37 -8.12
CA ALA A 125 -0.12 -16.69 -7.75
C ALA A 125 -1.44 -17.04 -8.45
N GLU A 126 -2.40 -16.11 -8.46
CA GLU A 126 -3.69 -16.32 -9.14
C GLU A 126 -3.52 -16.46 -10.66
N ASN A 127 -2.63 -15.67 -11.25
CA ASN A 127 -2.44 -15.64 -12.70
C ASN A 127 -1.31 -16.55 -13.19
N TRP A 128 -0.67 -17.32 -12.30
CA TRP A 128 0.53 -18.10 -12.65
C TRP A 128 0.31 -19.01 -13.86
N GLN A 129 -0.81 -19.75 -13.86
CA GLN A 129 -1.15 -20.67 -14.96
C GLN A 129 -1.31 -19.96 -16.30
N CYS A 130 -1.79 -18.72 -16.30
CA CYS A 130 -1.86 -17.91 -17.51
C CYS A 130 -0.49 -17.36 -17.92
N ILE A 131 0.30 -16.90 -16.94
CA ILE A 131 1.67 -16.38 -17.16
C ILE A 131 2.56 -17.45 -17.80
N VAL A 132 2.45 -18.71 -17.36
CA VAL A 132 3.22 -19.84 -17.93
C VAL A 132 2.55 -20.51 -19.14
N GLY A 133 1.45 -19.95 -19.66
CA GLY A 133 0.78 -20.43 -20.87
C GLY A 133 0.03 -21.76 -20.75
N LEU A 134 -0.29 -22.20 -19.51
CA LEU A 134 -1.08 -23.41 -19.25
C LEU A 134 -2.59 -23.18 -19.39
N LYS A 135 -3.05 -21.92 -19.30
CA LYS A 135 -4.45 -21.51 -19.45
C LYS A 135 -4.56 -20.29 -20.35
N VAL A 136 -5.54 -20.31 -21.26
CA VAL A 136 -5.77 -19.24 -22.26
C VAL A 136 -6.67 -18.13 -21.73
N SER A 137 -7.40 -18.37 -20.64
CA SER A 137 -8.28 -17.37 -20.02
C SER A 137 -8.15 -17.37 -18.49
N CYS A 138 -7.88 -16.16 -18.00
CA CYS A 138 -8.12 -15.63 -16.67
C CYS A 138 -8.82 -14.28 -16.90
#